data_AF-A0A2E9JY55-F1
#
_entry.id   AF-A0A2E9JY55-F1
#
_cell.length_a   1.000
_cell.length_b   1.000
_cell.length_c   1.000
_cell.angle_alpha   90.00
_cell.angle_beta   90.00
_cell.angle_gamma   90.00
#
_symmetry.space_group_name_H-M   'P 1'
#
loop_
_entity.id
_entity.type
_entity.pdbx_description
1 polymer ?
#
loop_
_entity_poly.entity_id
_entity_poly.type
_entity_poly.pdbx_seq_one_letter_code
_entity_poly.pdbx_strand_id
1 'polypeptide(L)'
;MAKWLLFASILSITVSVSSQTFAATLTTANLTPNNLVITEYLANPVGMTDADGEYFEIFNTTSHSIDLGGLVVRDDGTNSFTVTALLLAPQSFAVFSNSDGTSLGITPDYMYGGSMTLTNTADEIGLYRQDGMAIHQLIYTDGDFFGAGIAHELDVLNWTTPAVVNGPASGADFIAASALLPFNNNGSPGLAGNTTINLAAVPLPASVWMFGSTLGMLCWLRHKVGKAAHLALEALTHDRQTGSNGLDSLGAANAAPTGR
;
A
#
# COMPACT_ATOMS: atom_id res chain seq x y z
N MET A 1 -30.68 58.32 21.38
CA MET A 1 -30.37 57.49 20.19
C MET A 1 -29.36 56.43 20.62
N ALA A 2 -29.79 55.18 20.82
CA ALA A 2 -28.91 54.08 21.21
C ALA A 2 -28.83 53.10 20.03
N LYS A 3 -27.65 53.02 19.40
CA LYS A 3 -27.34 52.08 18.31
C LYS A 3 -26.93 50.76 18.95
N TRP A 4 -27.82 49.77 18.93
CA TRP A 4 -27.49 48.39 19.28
C TRP A 4 -26.70 47.77 18.12
N LEU A 5 -25.42 47.48 18.36
CA LEU A 5 -24.59 46.67 17.49
C LEU A 5 -24.71 45.20 17.92
N LEU A 6 -25.43 44.40 17.14
CA LEU A 6 -25.44 42.95 17.28
C LEU A 6 -24.16 42.38 16.65
N PHE A 7 -23.27 41.85 17.48
CA PHE A 7 -22.16 41.02 17.03
C PHE A 7 -22.67 39.59 16.79
N ALA A 8 -22.84 39.21 15.52
CA ALA A 8 -23.07 37.82 15.15
C ALA A 8 -21.73 37.06 15.21
N SER A 9 -21.51 36.32 16.29
CA SER A 9 -20.40 35.38 16.39
C SER A 9 -20.76 34.10 15.62
N ILE A 10 -20.10 33.86 14.49
CA ILE A 10 -20.27 32.62 13.72
C ILE A 10 -19.31 31.59 14.33
N LEU A 11 -19.83 30.73 15.21
CA LEU A 11 -19.13 29.56 15.72
C LEU A 11 -19.00 28.54 14.58
N SER A 12 -17.82 28.45 13.98
CA SER A 12 -17.53 27.42 12.98
C SER A 12 -17.20 26.11 13.69
N ILE A 13 -18.13 25.15 13.67
CA ILE A 13 -17.87 23.77 14.11
C ILE A 13 -17.17 23.07 12.95
N THR A 14 -15.87 22.83 13.08
CA THR A 14 -15.14 21.95 12.17
C THR A 14 -15.44 20.51 12.55
N VAL A 15 -16.30 19.84 11.79
CA VAL A 15 -16.48 18.38 11.92
C VAL A 15 -15.32 17.73 11.16
N SER A 16 -14.27 17.32 11.88
CA SER A 16 -13.26 16.42 11.32
C SER A 16 -13.88 15.02 11.23
N VAL A 17 -14.34 14.65 10.04
CA VAL A 17 -14.66 13.25 9.73
C VAL A 17 -13.33 12.52 9.56
N SER A 18 -12.92 11.76 10.57
CA SER A 18 -11.84 10.80 10.44
C SER A 18 -12.32 9.67 9.52
N SER A 19 -11.89 9.69 8.26
CA SER A 19 -12.05 8.53 7.38
C SER A 19 -11.14 7.42 7.88
N GLN A 20 -11.68 6.50 8.69
CA GLN A 20 -11.03 5.21 8.91
C GLN A 20 -11.13 4.45 7.59
N THR A 21 -10.07 4.48 6.79
CA THR A 21 -9.93 3.57 5.65
C THR A 21 -9.68 2.19 6.23
N PHE A 22 -10.72 1.38 6.38
CA PHE A 22 -10.54 -0.06 6.44
C PHE A 22 -9.96 -0.45 5.07
N ALA A 23 -8.72 -0.95 5.04
CA ALA A 23 -8.22 -1.60 3.84
C ALA A 23 -9.13 -2.80 3.59
N ALA A 24 -9.91 -2.75 2.51
CA ALA A 24 -10.83 -3.82 2.17
C ALA A 24 -10.04 -5.11 1.91
N THR A 25 -10.37 -6.20 2.58
CA THR A 25 -9.83 -7.52 2.24
C THR A 25 -10.49 -8.01 0.95
N LEU A 26 -9.69 -8.35 -0.06
CA LEU A 26 -10.17 -9.01 -1.26
C LEU A 26 -10.41 -10.49 -0.96
N THR A 27 -11.48 -11.05 -1.50
CA THR A 27 -11.69 -12.50 -1.51
C THR A 27 -11.29 -13.06 -2.87
N THR A 28 -11.01 -14.36 -2.92
CA THR A 28 -10.70 -15.08 -4.18
C THR A 28 -11.69 -14.80 -5.30
N ALA A 29 -12.99 -14.71 -5.01
CA ALA A 29 -14.05 -14.38 -5.97
C ALA A 29 -13.96 -12.97 -6.61
N ASN A 30 -13.14 -12.07 -6.06
CA ASN A 30 -12.93 -10.72 -6.59
C ASN A 30 -11.55 -10.56 -7.23
N LEU A 31 -10.72 -11.60 -7.21
CA LEU A 31 -9.41 -11.55 -7.84
C LEU A 31 -9.56 -11.45 -9.35
N THR A 32 -8.67 -10.65 -9.91
CA THR A 32 -8.49 -10.45 -11.34
C THR A 32 -7.08 -10.92 -11.71
N PRO A 33 -6.82 -11.18 -13.00
CA PRO A 33 -5.50 -11.58 -13.45
C PRO A 33 -4.38 -10.70 -12.87
N ASN A 34 -3.30 -11.36 -12.44
CA ASN A 34 -2.11 -10.77 -11.82
C ASN A 34 -2.30 -10.13 -10.44
N ASN A 35 -3.46 -10.25 -9.76
CA ASN A 35 -3.57 -9.90 -8.33
C ASN A 35 -2.70 -10.80 -7.43
N LEU A 36 -2.46 -12.03 -7.89
CA LEU A 36 -1.46 -12.95 -7.38
C LEU A 36 -0.51 -13.30 -8.52
N VAL A 37 0.77 -13.45 -8.23
CA VAL A 37 1.81 -13.85 -9.20
C VAL A 37 2.66 -14.93 -8.54
N ILE A 38 3.06 -15.96 -9.29
CA ILE A 38 4.02 -16.95 -8.80
C ILE A 38 5.42 -16.35 -8.95
N THR A 39 6.15 -16.26 -7.85
CA THR A 39 7.46 -15.57 -7.80
C THR A 39 8.63 -16.52 -7.64
N GLU A 40 8.39 -17.72 -7.13
CA GLU A 40 9.46 -18.70 -6.94
C GLU A 40 8.91 -20.13 -7.03
N TYR A 41 9.72 -21.09 -7.49
CA TYR A 41 9.46 -22.52 -7.29
C TYR A 41 10.74 -23.34 -7.23
N LEU A 42 10.71 -24.43 -6.45
CA LEU A 42 11.74 -25.46 -6.41
C LEU A 42 11.08 -26.81 -6.71
N ALA A 43 11.31 -27.36 -7.91
CA ALA A 43 10.76 -28.65 -8.33
C ALA A 43 11.66 -29.83 -7.95
N ASN A 44 12.98 -29.68 -8.12
CA ASN A 44 13.97 -30.76 -7.90
C ASN A 44 14.88 -30.47 -6.69
N PRO A 45 14.42 -30.66 -5.44
CA PRO A 45 15.27 -30.45 -4.26
C PRO A 45 16.40 -31.49 -4.17
N VAL A 46 17.51 -31.11 -3.54
CA VAL A 46 18.67 -31.98 -3.32
C VAL A 46 18.83 -32.35 -1.85
N GLY A 47 19.18 -33.60 -1.57
CA GLY A 47 19.42 -34.10 -0.21
C GLY A 47 18.17 -34.44 0.59
N MET A 48 17.00 -34.38 -0.04
CA MET A 48 15.71 -34.85 0.47
C MET A 48 14.87 -35.42 -0.68
N THR A 49 13.67 -35.92 -0.39
CA THR A 49 12.73 -36.33 -1.45
C THR A 49 12.02 -35.11 -2.02
N ASP A 50 11.54 -35.20 -3.27
CA ASP A 50 10.72 -34.14 -3.88
C ASP A 50 9.52 -33.80 -2.98
N ALA A 51 8.84 -34.81 -2.45
CA ALA A 51 7.73 -34.63 -1.51
C ALA A 51 8.10 -33.86 -0.21
N ASP A 52 9.38 -33.86 0.19
CA ASP A 52 9.85 -33.15 1.37
C ASP A 52 10.35 -31.73 1.07
N GLY A 53 10.70 -31.42 -0.18
CA GLY A 53 11.39 -30.18 -0.55
C GLY A 53 10.74 -29.37 -1.68
N GLU A 54 9.70 -29.87 -2.33
CA GLU A 54 8.96 -29.11 -3.34
C GLU A 54 8.19 -27.94 -2.70
N TYR A 55 8.37 -26.75 -3.24
CA TYR A 55 7.55 -25.58 -2.90
C TYR A 55 7.39 -24.63 -4.08
N PHE A 56 6.39 -23.78 -3.97
CA PHE A 56 6.26 -22.59 -4.80
C PHE A 56 5.84 -21.40 -3.91
N GLU A 57 6.07 -20.21 -4.43
CA GLU A 57 5.77 -18.95 -3.76
C GLU A 57 4.85 -18.10 -4.62
N ILE A 58 3.90 -17.43 -3.97
CA ILE A 58 3.06 -16.43 -4.60
C ILE A 58 3.25 -15.06 -3.93
N PHE A 59 3.06 -14.01 -4.71
CA PHE A 59 3.10 -12.62 -4.26
C PHE A 59 1.78 -11.90 -4.52
N ASN A 60 1.31 -11.16 -3.52
CA ASN A 60 0.15 -10.28 -3.64
C ASN A 60 0.54 -8.91 -4.21
N THR A 61 0.19 -8.67 -5.47
CA THR A 61 0.52 -7.40 -6.17
C THR A 61 -0.34 -6.23 -5.75
N THR A 62 -1.41 -6.47 -4.99
CA THR A 62 -2.41 -5.47 -4.65
C THR A 62 -2.02 -4.69 -3.38
N SER A 63 -2.67 -3.54 -3.18
CA SER A 63 -2.57 -2.75 -1.95
C SER A 63 -3.51 -3.24 -0.84
N HIS A 64 -4.12 -4.42 -0.98
CA HIS A 64 -5.14 -4.97 -0.09
C HIS A 64 -4.71 -6.34 0.41
N SER A 65 -5.13 -6.72 1.61
CA SER A 65 -5.00 -8.11 2.03
C SER A 65 -5.91 -8.98 1.16
N ILE A 66 -5.49 -10.21 0.87
CA ILE A 66 -6.27 -11.19 0.13
C ILE A 66 -6.56 -12.37 1.06
N ASP A 67 -7.83 -12.68 1.28
CA ASP A 67 -8.24 -13.96 1.82
C ASP A 67 -8.21 -15.00 0.70
N LEU A 68 -7.25 -15.92 0.78
CA LEU A 68 -7.01 -16.99 -0.19
C LEU A 68 -7.92 -18.20 0.05
N GLY A 69 -8.81 -18.18 1.05
CA GLY A 69 -9.85 -19.18 1.20
C GLY A 69 -10.64 -19.38 -0.10
N GLY A 70 -10.66 -20.61 -0.60
CA GLY A 70 -11.29 -20.95 -1.88
C GLY A 70 -10.41 -20.77 -3.12
N LEU A 71 -9.14 -20.36 -2.99
CA LEU A 71 -8.20 -20.31 -4.11
C LEU A 71 -7.96 -21.74 -4.59
N VAL A 72 -8.16 -21.99 -5.88
CA VAL A 72 -7.90 -23.29 -6.49
C VAL A 72 -6.52 -23.27 -7.12
N VAL A 73 -5.68 -24.22 -6.71
CA VAL A 73 -4.37 -24.45 -7.33
C VAL A 73 -4.45 -25.78 -8.08
N ARG A 74 -3.95 -25.81 -9.31
CA ARG A 74 -3.92 -27.03 -10.14
C ARG A 74 -2.90 -26.98 -11.26
N ASP A 75 -2.51 -28.14 -11.73
CA ASP A 75 -1.77 -28.36 -12.98
C ASP A 75 -2.76 -28.48 -14.17
N ASP A 76 -2.25 -28.76 -15.38
CA ASP A 76 -3.08 -29.08 -16.55
C ASP A 76 -3.53 -30.56 -16.58
N GLY A 77 -3.12 -31.34 -15.57
CA GLY A 77 -3.44 -32.74 -15.38
C GLY A 77 -4.60 -32.96 -14.40
N THR A 78 -4.34 -33.77 -13.38
CA THR A 78 -5.34 -34.17 -12.37
C THR A 78 -5.03 -33.63 -10.97
N ASN A 79 -3.86 -33.03 -10.77
CA ASN A 79 -3.44 -32.58 -9.47
C ASN A 79 -4.05 -31.22 -9.16
N SER A 80 -4.79 -31.15 -8.05
CA SER A 80 -5.44 -29.92 -7.62
C SER A 80 -5.72 -29.93 -6.13
N PHE A 81 -5.69 -28.74 -5.54
CA PHE A 81 -6.23 -28.50 -4.21
C PHE A 81 -6.93 -27.15 -4.12
N THR A 82 -7.72 -26.98 -3.07
CA THR A 82 -8.33 -25.68 -2.73
C THR A 82 -7.78 -25.23 -1.39
N VAL A 83 -7.33 -23.98 -1.33
CA VAL A 83 -6.83 -23.36 -0.10
C VAL A 83 -7.98 -23.23 0.89
N THR A 84 -7.81 -23.79 2.09
CA THR A 84 -8.87 -23.78 3.11
C THR A 84 -8.98 -22.43 3.81
N ALA A 85 -7.86 -21.88 4.28
CA ALA A 85 -7.77 -20.57 4.90
C ALA A 85 -6.33 -20.07 4.89
N LEU A 86 -6.10 -18.89 4.31
CA LEU A 86 -4.83 -18.17 4.39
C LEU A 86 -5.09 -16.70 4.09
N LEU A 87 -4.68 -15.81 4.98
CA LEU A 87 -4.77 -14.36 4.77
C LEU A 87 -3.40 -13.84 4.34
N LEU A 88 -3.30 -13.41 3.08
CA LEU A 88 -2.07 -12.85 2.53
C LEU A 88 -2.09 -11.32 2.63
N ALA A 89 -1.08 -10.75 3.28
CA ALA A 89 -0.94 -9.30 3.43
C ALA A 89 -0.70 -8.60 2.08
N PRO A 90 -0.97 -7.28 1.97
CA PRO A 90 -0.63 -6.50 0.78
C PRO A 90 0.86 -6.58 0.48
N GLN A 91 1.25 -6.65 -0.80
CA GLN A 91 2.65 -6.61 -1.23
C GLN A 91 3.56 -7.58 -0.46
N SER A 92 3.04 -8.76 -0.15
CA SER A 92 3.71 -9.79 0.65
C SER A 92 3.68 -11.13 -0.06
N PHE A 93 4.58 -12.02 0.36
CA PHE A 93 4.74 -13.37 -0.15
C PHE A 93 3.96 -14.39 0.69
N ALA A 94 3.59 -15.50 0.06
CA ALA A 94 3.13 -16.71 0.73
C ALA A 94 3.79 -17.94 0.12
N VAL A 95 4.32 -18.81 0.97
CA VAL A 95 5.00 -20.05 0.59
C VAL A 95 4.06 -21.24 0.69
N PHE A 96 3.94 -21.99 -0.39
CA PHE A 96 3.17 -23.22 -0.51
C PHE A 96 4.13 -24.39 -0.63
N SER A 97 4.12 -25.29 0.34
CA SER A 97 5.06 -26.42 0.41
C SER A 97 4.33 -27.76 0.40
N ASN A 98 4.97 -28.78 -0.18
CA ASN A 98 4.45 -30.14 -0.15
C ASN A 98 4.48 -30.72 1.28
N SER A 99 5.51 -30.36 2.05
CA SER A 99 5.77 -30.78 3.43
C SER A 99 5.70 -29.61 4.43
N ASP A 100 6.04 -29.88 5.69
CA ASP A 100 6.13 -28.86 6.74
C ASP A 100 7.33 -27.90 6.59
N GLY A 101 8.18 -28.09 5.57
CA GLY A 101 9.31 -27.23 5.25
C GLY A 101 10.55 -27.45 6.11
N THR A 102 10.52 -28.35 7.09
CA THR A 102 11.64 -28.58 8.03
C THR A 102 12.93 -28.96 7.32
N SER A 103 12.85 -29.79 6.26
CA SER A 103 14.00 -30.24 5.48
C SER A 103 14.72 -29.10 4.76
N LEU A 104 13.99 -28.06 4.36
CA LEU A 104 14.54 -26.83 3.77
C LEU A 104 14.78 -25.72 4.80
N GLY A 105 14.46 -25.94 6.08
CA GLY A 105 14.58 -24.93 7.12
C GLY A 105 13.62 -23.75 6.93
N ILE A 106 12.47 -23.97 6.29
CA ILE A 106 11.46 -22.95 6.00
C ILE A 106 10.20 -23.20 6.83
N THR A 107 9.40 -22.15 7.03
CA THR A 107 8.06 -22.28 7.62
C THR A 107 7.03 -21.90 6.55
N PRO A 108 6.38 -22.88 5.89
CA PRO A 108 5.43 -22.58 4.84
C PRO A 108 4.14 -21.96 5.39
N ASP A 109 3.53 -21.06 4.61
CA ASP A 109 2.24 -20.46 4.92
C ASP A 109 1.07 -21.41 4.64
N TYR A 110 1.26 -22.33 3.68
CA TYR A 110 0.30 -23.36 3.35
C TYR A 110 0.99 -24.68 2.98
N MET A 111 0.47 -25.79 3.49
CA MET A 111 0.96 -27.14 3.15
C MET A 111 -0.08 -27.87 2.31
N TYR A 112 0.29 -28.32 1.11
CA TYR A 112 -0.63 -29.03 0.20
C TYR A 112 -0.52 -30.57 0.25
N GLY A 113 0.46 -31.11 0.98
CA GLY A 113 0.45 -32.50 1.49
C GLY A 113 0.26 -33.58 0.42
N GLY A 114 0.91 -33.45 -0.73
CA GLY A 114 0.85 -34.39 -1.84
C GLY A 114 -0.34 -34.22 -2.79
N SER A 115 -1.19 -33.20 -2.58
CA SER A 115 -2.29 -32.89 -3.51
C SER A 115 -1.79 -32.38 -4.87
N MET A 116 -0.54 -31.92 -4.90
CA MET A 116 0.18 -31.45 -6.06
C MET A 116 1.60 -32.03 -6.03
N THR A 117 2.23 -32.10 -7.19
CA THR A 117 3.63 -32.49 -7.41
C THR A 117 4.20 -31.48 -8.39
N LEU A 118 5.49 -31.16 -8.28
CA LEU A 118 6.18 -30.26 -9.20
C LEU A 118 7.22 -31.08 -9.95
N THR A 119 6.89 -31.57 -11.14
CA THR A 119 7.82 -32.51 -11.79
C THR A 119 9.17 -31.86 -12.10
N ASN A 120 10.25 -32.65 -11.99
CA ASN A 120 11.60 -32.19 -12.38
C ASN A 120 11.72 -31.89 -13.89
N THR A 121 10.69 -32.15 -14.69
CA THR A 121 10.68 -31.94 -16.14
C THR A 121 9.72 -30.82 -16.52
N ALA A 122 8.67 -31.11 -17.29
CA ALA A 122 7.64 -30.13 -17.63
C ALA A 122 6.45 -30.24 -16.66
N ASP A 123 5.91 -29.12 -16.22
CA ASP A 123 4.71 -29.07 -15.39
C ASP A 123 4.09 -27.66 -15.39
N GLU A 124 2.95 -27.54 -14.72
CA GLU A 124 2.18 -26.32 -14.61
C GLU A 124 1.75 -26.03 -13.16
N ILE A 125 1.84 -24.74 -12.78
CA ILE A 125 1.25 -24.22 -11.55
C ILE A 125 0.25 -23.12 -11.92
N GLY A 126 -1.04 -23.42 -11.80
CA GLY A 126 -2.10 -22.47 -12.09
C GLY A 126 -2.88 -22.06 -10.84
N LEU A 127 -3.10 -20.75 -10.69
CA LEU A 127 -3.92 -20.13 -9.66
C LEU A 127 -5.27 -19.72 -10.25
N TYR A 128 -6.35 -20.26 -9.70
CA TYR A 128 -7.70 -20.07 -10.23
C TYR A 128 -8.68 -19.66 -9.14
N ARG A 129 -9.70 -18.93 -9.58
CA ARG A 129 -10.95 -18.77 -8.86
C ARG A 129 -11.77 -20.04 -8.93
N GLN A 130 -12.73 -20.20 -8.01
CA GLN A 130 -13.67 -21.33 -8.01
C GLN A 130 -14.58 -21.37 -9.26
N ASP A 131 -14.80 -20.23 -9.93
CA ASP A 131 -15.54 -20.16 -11.20
C ASP A 131 -14.67 -20.50 -12.42
N GLY A 132 -13.41 -20.90 -12.22
CA GLY A 132 -12.48 -21.31 -13.27
C GLY A 132 -11.70 -20.16 -13.92
N MET A 133 -11.91 -18.90 -13.51
CA MET A 133 -11.10 -17.79 -14.00
C MET A 133 -9.65 -17.93 -13.51
N ALA A 134 -8.71 -17.97 -14.45
CA ALA A 134 -7.28 -17.94 -14.16
C ALA A 134 -6.86 -16.56 -13.61
N ILE A 135 -6.17 -16.57 -12.48
CA ILE A 135 -5.54 -15.40 -11.88
C ILE A 135 -4.10 -15.29 -12.37
N HIS A 136 -3.39 -16.41 -12.39
CA HIS A 136 -2.02 -16.52 -12.87
C HIS A 136 -1.69 -17.97 -13.21
N GLN A 137 -0.80 -18.19 -14.17
CA GLN A 137 -0.35 -19.51 -14.60
C GLN A 137 1.13 -19.47 -14.91
N LEU A 138 1.85 -20.44 -14.37
CA LEU A 138 3.24 -20.73 -14.68
C LEU A 138 3.31 -22.09 -15.38
N ILE A 139 3.98 -22.14 -16.53
CA ILE A 139 4.27 -23.37 -17.27
C ILE A 139 5.78 -23.44 -17.44
N TYR A 140 6.40 -24.54 -17.03
CA TYR A 140 7.82 -24.77 -17.24
C TYR A 140 8.03 -26.08 -18.01
N THR A 141 9.09 -26.13 -18.80
CA THR A 141 9.44 -27.32 -19.59
C THR A 141 10.59 -28.12 -19.00
N ASP A 142 11.22 -27.55 -17.97
CA ASP A 142 12.39 -28.08 -17.28
C ASP A 142 12.41 -27.50 -15.84
N GLY A 143 11.99 -28.29 -14.86
CA GLY A 143 11.84 -27.89 -13.46
C GLY A 143 13.18 -27.74 -12.74
N ASP A 144 14.28 -28.17 -13.35
CA ASP A 144 15.64 -28.02 -12.86
C ASP A 144 16.59 -27.41 -13.88
N PHE A 145 16.08 -26.49 -14.71
CA PHE A 145 16.85 -25.79 -15.74
C PHE A 145 18.15 -25.14 -15.22
N PHE A 146 18.14 -24.59 -14.00
CA PHE A 146 19.34 -24.05 -13.34
C PHE A 146 20.20 -25.09 -12.63
N GLY A 147 19.74 -26.33 -12.56
CA GLY A 147 20.31 -27.46 -11.84
C GLY A 147 19.46 -27.87 -10.64
N ALA A 148 19.53 -29.17 -10.29
CA ALA A 148 18.89 -29.69 -9.09
C ALA A 148 19.30 -28.89 -7.85
N GLY A 149 18.32 -28.59 -7.01
CA GLY A 149 18.44 -27.83 -5.77
C GLY A 149 18.42 -26.33 -5.98
N ILE A 150 18.30 -25.81 -7.20
CA ILE A 150 18.26 -24.36 -7.44
C ILE A 150 16.82 -23.96 -7.79
N ALA A 151 16.20 -23.19 -6.89
CA ALA A 151 14.89 -22.61 -7.15
C ALA A 151 14.96 -21.60 -8.30
N HIS A 152 13.84 -21.52 -9.01
CA HIS A 152 13.61 -20.53 -10.06
C HIS A 152 12.90 -19.35 -9.41
N GLU A 153 13.55 -18.19 -9.39
CA GLU A 153 12.98 -16.91 -8.92
C GLU A 153 12.59 -16.06 -10.13
N LEU A 154 11.45 -15.38 -10.10
CA LEU A 154 10.99 -14.54 -11.20
C LEU A 154 11.98 -13.38 -11.42
N ASP A 155 12.48 -13.14 -12.64
CA ASP A 155 13.49 -12.09 -12.88
C ASP A 155 12.95 -10.69 -12.55
N VAL A 156 11.79 -10.35 -13.14
CA VAL A 156 11.19 -9.03 -13.01
C VAL A 156 9.69 -9.13 -12.76
N LEU A 157 9.26 -8.62 -11.60
CA LEU A 157 7.86 -8.38 -11.28
C LEU A 157 7.49 -6.93 -11.61
N ASN A 158 6.87 -6.70 -12.78
CA ASN A 158 6.47 -5.36 -13.24
C ASN A 158 4.95 -5.27 -13.52
N TRP A 159 4.32 -4.20 -13.05
CA TRP A 159 2.88 -3.91 -13.27
C TRP A 159 2.54 -3.41 -14.68
N THR A 160 3.54 -2.90 -15.42
CA THR A 160 3.33 -2.19 -16.70
C THR A 160 3.44 -3.05 -17.95
N THR A 161 3.81 -4.32 -17.83
CA THR A 161 3.71 -5.30 -18.93
C THR A 161 2.25 -5.69 -19.10
N PRO A 162 1.54 -5.13 -20.09
CA PRO A 162 0.10 -5.34 -20.23
C PRO A 162 -0.16 -6.71 -20.83
N ALA A 163 -1.27 -7.29 -20.37
CA ALA A 163 -2.00 -8.35 -21.06
C ALA A 163 -1.28 -9.69 -21.19
N VAL A 164 -1.21 -10.42 -20.08
CA VAL A 164 -1.51 -11.83 -20.19
C VAL A 164 -2.23 -12.26 -18.91
N VAL A 165 -3.30 -13.05 -19.07
CA VAL A 165 -3.80 -13.95 -18.03
C VAL A 165 -2.71 -14.98 -17.63
N ASN A 166 -1.66 -15.06 -18.45
CA ASN A 166 -0.44 -15.85 -18.31
C ASN A 166 0.77 -14.90 -18.12
N GLY A 167 0.86 -14.22 -16.96
CA GLY A 167 2.10 -13.53 -16.60
C GLY A 167 3.30 -14.50 -16.73
N PRO A 168 4.54 -14.00 -16.84
CA PRO A 168 5.74 -14.71 -17.36
C PRO A 168 5.59 -16.24 -17.41
N ALA A 169 4.98 -16.72 -18.50
CA ALA A 169 4.35 -18.03 -18.57
C ALA A 169 5.30 -19.12 -19.08
N SER A 170 6.59 -18.84 -19.06
CA SER A 170 7.63 -19.75 -19.53
C SER A 170 8.83 -19.67 -18.61
N GLY A 171 9.51 -20.80 -18.38
CA GLY A 171 10.74 -20.86 -17.58
C GLY A 171 11.85 -19.88 -18.02
N ALA A 172 11.75 -19.23 -19.19
CA ALA A 172 12.68 -18.21 -19.66
C ALA A 172 12.62 -16.88 -18.88
N ASP A 173 11.58 -16.64 -18.11
CA ASP A 173 11.39 -15.41 -17.32
C ASP A 173 11.94 -15.51 -15.88
N PHE A 174 12.55 -16.65 -15.54
CA PHE A 174 13.12 -16.93 -14.23
C PHE A 174 14.64 -16.79 -14.24
N ILE A 175 15.20 -16.56 -13.06
CA ILE A 175 16.62 -16.52 -12.74
C ILE A 175 16.93 -17.50 -11.62
N ALA A 176 18.17 -17.98 -11.57
CA ALA A 176 18.62 -18.91 -10.55
C ALA A 176 18.62 -18.25 -9.17
N ALA A 177 18.00 -18.91 -8.18
CA ALA A 177 18.12 -18.52 -6.79
C ALA A 177 19.57 -18.58 -6.29
N SER A 178 19.95 -17.61 -5.44
CA SER A 178 21.31 -17.50 -4.91
C SER A 178 21.42 -17.68 -3.40
N ALA A 179 20.29 -17.58 -2.67
CA ALA A 179 20.25 -17.69 -1.23
C ALA A 179 20.31 -19.15 -0.78
N LEU A 180 21.24 -19.50 0.10
CA LEU A 180 21.49 -20.88 0.51
C LEU A 180 20.42 -21.38 1.49
N LEU A 181 19.86 -22.55 1.18
CA LEU A 181 19.03 -23.40 2.02
C LEU A 181 19.82 -24.67 2.42
N PRO A 182 19.33 -25.46 3.41
CA PRO A 182 19.95 -26.73 3.80
C PRO A 182 20.19 -27.67 2.62
N PHE A 183 21.15 -28.59 2.79
CA PHE A 183 21.50 -29.62 1.80
C PHE A 183 21.94 -29.09 0.42
N ASN A 184 22.49 -27.87 0.39
CA ASN A 184 22.92 -27.16 -0.83
C ASN A 184 21.78 -26.86 -1.81
N ASN A 185 20.57 -26.67 -1.28
CA ASN A 185 19.51 -26.04 -2.05
C ASN A 185 19.72 -24.52 -2.06
N ASN A 186 19.20 -23.84 -3.07
CA ASN A 186 19.13 -22.39 -3.16
C ASN A 186 17.68 -21.97 -3.37
N GLY A 187 17.25 -20.95 -2.64
CA GLY A 187 15.90 -20.42 -2.70
C GLY A 187 15.71 -19.27 -1.71
N SER A 188 14.70 -18.43 -1.95
CA SER A 188 14.35 -17.29 -1.12
C SER A 188 12.93 -17.32 -0.54
N PRO A 189 12.39 -18.48 -0.10
CA PRO A 189 11.00 -18.61 0.28
C PRO A 189 10.59 -17.61 1.38
N GLY A 190 9.53 -16.86 1.09
CA GLY A 190 8.99 -15.76 1.90
C GLY A 190 9.61 -14.40 1.61
N LEU A 191 10.55 -14.30 0.66
CA LEU A 191 11.33 -13.11 0.33
C LEU A 191 11.43 -12.94 -1.19
N ALA A 192 11.87 -11.75 -1.62
CA ALA A 192 12.03 -11.48 -3.05
C ALA A 192 13.20 -12.23 -3.71
N GLY A 193 14.22 -12.61 -2.93
CA GLY A 193 15.46 -13.16 -3.48
C GLY A 193 16.12 -12.22 -4.49
N ASN A 194 16.42 -12.75 -5.65
CA ASN A 194 16.95 -12.03 -6.81
C ASN A 194 15.84 -11.34 -7.64
N THR A 195 14.55 -11.56 -7.34
CA THR A 195 13.41 -10.96 -8.06
C THR A 195 13.47 -9.44 -7.98
N THR A 196 13.44 -8.78 -9.14
CA THR A 196 13.33 -7.32 -9.21
C THR A 196 11.86 -6.90 -9.12
N ILE A 197 11.47 -6.31 -7.99
CA ILE A 197 10.10 -5.82 -7.78
C ILE A 197 9.97 -4.37 -8.25
N ASN A 198 9.23 -4.15 -9.34
CA ASN A 198 8.90 -2.84 -9.89
C ASN A 198 7.37 -2.63 -9.89
N LEU A 199 6.81 -2.46 -8.70
CA LEU A 199 5.40 -2.10 -8.52
C LEU A 199 5.28 -0.58 -8.53
N ALA A 200 4.36 -0.04 -9.32
CA ALA A 200 4.04 1.38 -9.27
C ALA A 200 3.61 1.75 -7.84
N ALA A 201 4.15 2.83 -7.29
CA ALA A 201 3.73 3.34 -5.99
C ALA A 201 2.21 3.55 -6.00
N VAL A 202 1.51 2.95 -5.02
CA VAL A 202 0.06 3.17 -4.84
C VAL A 202 -0.16 4.68 -4.79
N PRO A 203 -0.97 5.27 -5.70
CA PRO A 203 -1.23 6.70 -5.65
C PRO A 203 -1.80 7.03 -4.27
N LEU A 204 -1.13 7.92 -3.54
CA LEU A 204 -1.64 8.38 -2.25
C LEU A 204 -3.10 8.82 -2.46
N PRO A 205 -4.06 8.36 -1.65
CA PRO A 205 -5.44 8.72 -1.84
C PRO A 205 -5.56 10.24 -1.87
N ALA A 206 -6.46 10.78 -2.70
CA ALA A 206 -6.64 12.22 -2.86
C ALA A 206 -6.89 12.96 -1.52
N SER A 207 -7.29 12.23 -0.47
CA SER A 207 -7.37 12.72 0.90
C SER A 207 -6.04 13.30 1.41
N VAL A 208 -4.88 12.71 1.10
CA VAL A 208 -3.56 13.21 1.52
C VAL A 208 -3.27 14.60 0.92
N TRP A 209 -3.71 14.84 -0.32
CA TRP A 209 -3.63 16.15 -0.96
C TRP A 209 -4.63 17.16 -0.39
N MET A 210 -5.80 16.68 0.07
CA MET A 210 -6.84 17.52 0.71
C MET A 210 -6.46 17.95 2.14
N PHE A 211 -5.67 17.17 2.87
CA PHE A 211 -5.17 17.58 4.19
C PHE A 211 -4.09 18.68 4.10
N GLY A 212 -3.26 18.68 3.05
CA GLY A 212 -2.29 19.75 2.81
C GLY A 212 -2.94 21.09 2.46
N SER A 213 -4.03 21.07 1.67
CA SER A 213 -4.74 22.28 1.27
C SER A 213 -5.59 22.90 2.39
N THR A 214 -6.17 22.07 3.27
CA THR A 214 -6.94 22.56 4.43
C THR A 214 -6.05 23.20 5.50
N LEU A 215 -4.84 22.68 5.73
CA LEU A 215 -3.86 23.30 6.64
C LEU A 215 -3.32 24.62 6.08
N GLY A 216 -3.05 24.68 4.76
CA GLY A 216 -2.68 25.92 4.07
C GLY A 216 -3.77 26.99 4.13
N MET A 217 -5.04 26.61 3.96
CA MET A 217 -6.18 27.52 4.07
C MET A 217 -6.37 28.06 5.50
N LEU A 218 -6.10 27.24 6.52
CA LEU A 218 -6.16 27.66 7.93
C LEU A 218 -5.06 28.67 8.29
N CYS A 219 -3.84 28.48 7.77
CA CYS A 219 -2.74 29.44 7.91
C CYS A 219 -3.03 30.76 7.20
N TRP A 220 -3.62 30.72 6.00
CA TRP A 220 -4.01 31.93 5.26
C TRP A 220 -5.12 32.73 5.96
N LEU A 221 -6.13 32.05 6.50
CA LEU A 221 -7.22 32.68 7.26
C LEU A 221 -6.70 33.37 8.54
N ARG A 222 -5.77 32.73 9.27
CA ARG A 222 -5.11 33.34 10.43
C ARG A 222 -4.32 34.60 10.08
N HIS A 223 -3.66 34.62 8.93
CA HIS A 223 -2.87 35.77 8.48
C HIS A 223 -3.73 36.98 8.09
N LYS A 224 -4.93 36.74 7.51
CA LYS A 224 -5.89 37.81 7.18
C LYS A 224 -6.52 38.44 8.42
N VAL A 225 -6.89 37.63 9.42
CA VAL A 225 -7.50 38.11 10.67
C VAL A 225 -6.49 38.94 11.48
N GLY A 226 -5.21 38.53 11.52
CA GLY A 226 -4.16 39.31 12.18
C GLY A 226 -3.93 40.70 11.57
N LYS A 227 -3.96 40.82 10.24
CA LYS A 227 -3.85 42.12 9.54
C LYS A 227 -5.05 43.02 9.81
N ALA A 228 -6.26 42.47 9.84
CA ALA A 228 -7.47 43.25 10.13
C ALA A 228 -7.49 43.75 11.60
N ALA A 229 -7.05 42.93 12.55
CA ALA A 229 -6.94 43.32 13.95
C ALA A 229 -5.89 44.42 14.19
N HIS A 230 -4.76 44.37 13.48
CA HIS A 230 -3.72 45.40 13.58
C HIS A 230 -4.19 46.76 13.05
N LEU A 231 -4.91 46.78 11.92
CA LEU A 231 -5.44 48.02 11.33
C LEU A 231 -6.57 48.62 12.17
N ALA A 232 -7.41 47.79 12.80
CA ALA A 232 -8.44 48.26 13.73
C ALA A 232 -7.84 48.84 15.01
N LEU A 233 -6.73 48.26 15.51
CA LEU A 233 -6.02 48.75 16.69
C LEU A 233 -5.31 50.08 16.41
N GLU A 234 -4.70 50.25 15.24
CA GLU A 234 -4.08 51.52 14.81
C GLU A 234 -5.12 52.63 14.58
N ALA A 235 -6.31 52.30 14.04
CA ALA A 235 -7.38 53.26 13.88
C ALA A 235 -7.93 53.76 15.25
N LEU A 236 -8.02 52.87 16.24
CA LEU A 236 -8.46 53.19 17.60
C LEU A 236 -7.42 53.99 18.40
N THR A 237 -6.13 53.81 18.14
CA THR A 237 -5.07 54.61 18.79
C THR A 237 -4.90 55.99 18.16
N HIS A 238 -5.15 56.13 16.85
CA HIS A 238 -5.14 57.43 16.17
C HIS A 238 -6.32 58.32 16.59
N ASP A 239 -7.53 57.76 16.72
CA ASP A 239 -8.73 58.48 17.19
C ASP A 239 -8.60 58.97 18.65
N ARG A 240 -7.86 58.21 19.47
CA ARG A 240 -7.57 58.58 20.88
C ARG A 240 -6.58 59.73 21.02
N GLN A 241 -5.65 59.89 20.07
CA GLN A 241 -4.70 61.01 20.07
C GLN A 241 -5.31 62.30 19.50
N THR A 242 -6.27 62.22 18.58
CA THR A 242 -7.00 63.40 18.08
C THR A 242 -8.03 63.93 19.09
N GLY A 243 -8.54 63.09 20.00
CA GLY A 243 -9.47 63.49 21.05
C GLY A 243 -8.85 64.17 22.28
N SER A 244 -7.55 64.00 22.54
CA SER A 244 -6.90 64.58 23.74
C SER A 244 -6.28 65.97 23.53
N ASN A 245 -6.14 66.44 22.28
CA ASN A 245 -5.50 67.73 21.98
C ASN A 245 -6.51 68.90 21.86
N GLY A 246 -7.78 68.70 22.22
CA GLY A 246 -8.86 69.68 22.04
C GLY A 246 -9.36 70.39 23.29
N LEU A 247 -8.77 70.19 24.48
CA LEU A 247 -9.31 70.73 25.74
C LEU A 247 -8.36 71.64 26.56
N ASP A 248 -7.15 71.94 26.08
CA ASP A 248 -6.22 72.87 26.75
C ASP A 248 -6.04 74.18 25.98
N SER A 249 -7.08 75.02 25.87
CA SER A 249 -6.88 76.45 25.56
C SER A 249 -8.01 77.40 25.98
N LEU A 250 -8.70 77.15 27.10
CA LEU A 250 -9.66 78.10 27.66
C LEU A 250 -9.34 78.44 29.12
N GLY A 251 -8.73 79.61 29.35
CA GLY A 251 -8.85 80.33 30.62
C GLY A 251 -7.64 81.13 31.10
N ALA A 252 -7.51 82.38 30.64
CA ALA A 252 -7.04 83.53 31.43
C ALA A 252 -7.22 84.81 30.58
N ALA A 253 -8.35 85.52 30.70
CA ALA A 253 -8.57 86.65 31.61
C ALA A 253 -8.10 88.02 31.04
N ASN A 254 -9.06 88.70 30.40
CA ASN A 254 -9.55 90.06 30.67
C ASN A 254 -8.54 91.21 30.93
N ALA A 255 -8.55 92.24 30.05
CA ALA A 255 -8.83 93.65 30.40
C ALA A 255 -8.76 94.56 29.16
N ALA A 256 -9.82 95.33 28.93
CA ALA A 256 -9.93 96.35 27.88
C ALA A 256 -9.29 97.69 28.28
N PRO A 257 -8.82 98.53 27.33
CA PRO A 257 -8.62 99.95 27.56
C PRO A 257 -9.79 100.77 26.97
N THR A 258 -10.54 101.47 27.83
CA THR A 258 -11.37 102.60 27.41
C THR A 258 -10.59 103.89 27.66
N GLY A 259 -10.24 104.60 26.61
CA GLY A 259 -9.80 105.99 26.68
C GLY A 259 -10.98 106.93 26.42
N ARG A 260 -11.41 107.66 27.45
CA ARG A 260 -11.49 109.12 27.51
C ARG A 260 -12.03 109.58 28.86
#